data_AF-A0A7S2L7H0-F1
#
_entry.id   AF-A0A7S2L7H0-F1
#
_cell.length_a   1.000
_cell.length_b   1.000
_cell.length_c   1.000
_cell.angle_alpha   90.00
_cell.angle_beta   90.00
_cell.angle_gamma   90.00
#
_symmetry.space_group_name_H-M   'P 1'
#
loop_
_entity.id
_entity.type
_entity.pdbx_description
1 polymer ?
#
loop_
_entity_poly.entity_id
_entity_poly.type
_entity_poly.pdbx_seq_one_letter_code
_entity_poly.pdbx_strand_id
1 'polypeptide(L)'
;MALGLPLAAAVLGGLLPAAAGHAYLAEPPSRNLMAYARGEETCTHCLQSGGPSTVQERSKNVWPTKDAPGSHGLCGDPVQGKTAPVKLSDETYLKPTAIERTYRPGQIVEFVVGVSTHHLGHYEFRICDRVLDQTLASAEEGQACLNQYLLKRAPVDPSCMPDDPRGDCQPIDEKHPERWYLPPPHGDTQVAGMSLGDDM
;
A
#
# COMPACT_ATOMS: atom_id res chain seq x y z
N MET A 1 -64.87 3.21 10.13
CA MET A 1 -63.85 2.16 9.91
C MET A 1 -63.01 2.60 8.72
N ALA A 2 -61.83 3.18 8.96
CA ALA A 2 -60.86 3.49 7.91
C ALA A 2 -59.62 2.65 8.20
N LEU A 3 -59.30 1.73 7.28
CA LEU A 3 -58.13 0.85 7.34
C LEU A 3 -56.88 1.69 7.07
N GLY A 4 -55.99 1.79 8.06
CA GLY A 4 -54.66 2.35 7.88
C GLY A 4 -53.74 1.35 7.18
N LEU A 5 -53.16 1.73 6.06
CA LEU A 5 -52.11 0.98 5.36
C LEU A 5 -50.77 1.25 6.06
N PRO A 6 -50.01 0.25 6.53
CA PRO A 6 -48.67 0.48 7.06
C PRO A 6 -47.71 0.73 5.88
N LEU A 7 -47.05 1.87 5.90
CA LEU A 7 -45.96 2.19 4.97
C LEU A 7 -44.74 1.34 5.35
N ALA A 8 -44.47 0.29 4.59
CA ALA A 8 -43.26 -0.51 4.75
C ALA A 8 -42.04 0.32 4.33
N ALA A 9 -41.23 0.78 5.28
CA ALA A 9 -39.96 1.42 5.00
C ALA A 9 -38.96 0.35 4.52
N ALA A 10 -38.76 0.28 3.20
CA ALA A 10 -37.70 -0.52 2.62
C ALA A 10 -36.34 0.13 2.93
N VAL A 11 -35.63 -0.42 3.92
CA VAL A 11 -34.23 -0.08 4.16
C VAL A 11 -33.43 -0.70 3.01
N LEU A 12 -33.11 0.13 2.00
CA LEU A 12 -32.14 -0.22 0.97
C LEU A 12 -30.77 -0.24 1.65
N GLY A 13 -30.37 -1.40 2.15
CA GLY A 13 -29.00 -1.66 2.59
C GLY A 13 -28.10 -1.59 1.36
N GLY A 14 -27.56 -0.40 1.10
CA GLY A 14 -26.56 -0.21 0.06
C GLY A 14 -25.40 -1.15 0.33
N LEU A 15 -25.15 -2.07 -0.61
CA LEU A 15 -23.88 -2.77 -0.73
C LEU A 15 -22.82 -1.68 -0.95
N LEU A 16 -22.21 -1.21 0.14
CA LEU A 16 -21.01 -0.39 0.04
C LEU A 16 -20.00 -1.25 -0.72
N PRO A 17 -19.51 -0.82 -1.89
CA PRO A 17 -18.52 -1.58 -2.61
C PRO A 17 -17.35 -1.82 -1.68
N ALA A 18 -17.01 -3.10 -1.46
CA ALA A 18 -15.79 -3.45 -0.77
C ALA A 18 -14.65 -2.90 -1.63
N ALA A 19 -14.07 -1.78 -1.20
CA ALA A 19 -12.90 -1.22 -1.81
C ALA A 19 -11.73 -2.17 -1.52
N ALA A 20 -11.39 -3.00 -2.50
CA ALA A 20 -10.18 -3.80 -2.45
C ALA A 20 -9.05 -2.93 -3.02
N GLY A 21 -8.14 -2.51 -2.14
CA GLY A 21 -6.97 -1.73 -2.49
C GLY A 21 -5.93 -2.63 -3.12
N HIS A 22 -5.55 -2.36 -4.37
CA HIS A 22 -4.67 -3.23 -5.11
C HIS A 22 -3.50 -2.46 -5.71
N ALA A 23 -2.38 -2.57 -5.02
CA ALA A 23 -1.11 -2.05 -5.47
C ALA A 23 0.05 -2.91 -4.95
N TYR A 24 1.21 -2.78 -5.56
CA TYR A 24 2.45 -3.42 -5.12
C TYR A 24 3.66 -2.58 -5.54
N LEU A 25 4.78 -2.72 -4.85
CA LEU A 25 6.02 -2.05 -5.24
C LEU A 25 6.71 -2.89 -6.35
N ALA A 26 6.75 -2.35 -7.57
CA ALA A 26 7.30 -3.00 -8.75
C ALA A 26 8.81 -2.76 -8.92
N GLU A 27 9.29 -1.57 -8.56
CA GLU A 27 10.71 -1.22 -8.52
C GLU A 27 11.01 -0.46 -7.22
N PRO A 28 11.96 -0.92 -6.39
CA PRO A 28 12.60 -2.24 -6.45
C PRO A 28 11.54 -3.34 -6.30
N PRO A 29 11.70 -4.50 -6.95
CA PRO A 29 10.66 -5.51 -6.94
C PRO A 29 10.43 -6.00 -5.51
N SER A 30 9.18 -5.91 -5.07
CA SER A 30 8.78 -6.30 -3.72
C SER A 30 8.79 -7.82 -3.54
N ARG A 31 8.79 -8.27 -2.28
CA ARG A 31 8.85 -9.71 -1.94
C ARG A 31 7.69 -10.50 -2.55
N ASN A 32 6.49 -9.93 -2.61
CA ASN A 32 5.32 -10.52 -3.28
C ASN A 32 5.43 -10.57 -4.79
N LEU A 33 6.03 -9.57 -5.42
CA LEU A 33 6.32 -9.63 -6.85
C LEU A 33 7.33 -10.75 -7.15
N MET A 34 8.37 -10.87 -6.33
CA MET A 34 9.35 -11.94 -6.47
C MET A 34 8.78 -13.32 -6.16
N ALA A 35 7.88 -13.44 -5.18
CA ALA A 35 7.15 -14.68 -4.91
C ALA A 35 6.25 -15.07 -6.10
N TYR A 36 5.61 -14.10 -6.74
CA TYR A 36 4.82 -14.34 -7.96
C TYR A 36 5.70 -14.83 -9.10
N ALA A 37 6.86 -14.22 -9.33
CA ALA A 37 7.82 -14.66 -10.33
C ALA A 37 8.33 -16.10 -10.10
N ARG A 38 8.30 -16.59 -8.85
CA ARG A 38 8.63 -17.97 -8.47
C ARG A 38 7.43 -18.93 -8.46
N GLY A 39 6.21 -18.47 -8.72
CA GLY A 39 4.99 -19.26 -8.62
C GLY A 39 4.54 -19.58 -7.19
N GLU A 40 5.05 -18.84 -6.21
CA GLU A 40 4.71 -18.98 -4.78
C GLU A 40 3.55 -18.07 -4.36
N GLU A 41 3.31 -17.01 -5.14
CA GLU A 41 2.19 -16.08 -5.01
C GLU A 41 1.42 -16.02 -6.33
N THR A 42 0.10 -15.87 -6.27
CA THR A 42 -0.77 -15.77 -7.45
C THR A 42 -1.30 -14.36 -7.67
N CYS A 43 -1.26 -13.50 -6.65
CA CYS A 43 -1.76 -12.14 -6.72
C CYS A 43 -0.78 -11.15 -6.06
N THR A 44 0.07 -10.52 -6.87
CA THR A 44 1.04 -9.52 -6.41
C THR A 44 0.37 -8.35 -5.70
N HIS A 45 -0.78 -7.89 -6.19
CA HIS A 45 -1.45 -6.70 -5.67
C HIS A 45 -2.40 -7.00 -4.49
N CYS A 46 -2.52 -8.25 -4.02
CA CYS A 46 -3.47 -8.64 -2.97
C CYS A 46 -2.92 -8.52 -1.54
N LEU A 47 -1.72 -7.99 -1.33
CA LEU A 47 -1.09 -7.83 -0.01
C LEU A 47 -1.62 -6.59 0.75
N GLN A 48 -2.93 -6.58 0.95
CA GLN A 48 -3.66 -5.55 1.69
C GLN A 48 -4.07 -6.03 3.10
N SER A 49 -3.24 -6.88 3.69
CA SER A 49 -3.35 -7.29 5.09
C SER A 49 -4.67 -7.98 5.45
N GLY A 50 -5.16 -8.83 4.55
CA GLY A 50 -6.42 -9.56 4.65
C GLY A 50 -7.64 -8.79 4.13
N GLY A 51 -7.48 -7.50 3.81
CA GLY A 51 -8.54 -6.62 3.37
C GLY A 51 -9.20 -5.82 4.51
N PRO A 52 -10.12 -4.90 4.18
CA PRO A 52 -10.62 -3.90 5.12
C PRO A 52 -11.24 -4.48 6.40
N SER A 53 -11.99 -5.59 6.31
CA SER A 53 -12.61 -6.23 7.48
C SER A 53 -11.58 -6.79 8.45
N THR A 54 -10.55 -7.48 7.95
CA THR A 54 -9.46 -8.01 8.78
C THR A 54 -8.64 -6.89 9.41
N VAL A 55 -8.36 -5.83 8.65
CA VAL A 55 -7.66 -4.64 9.18
C VAL A 55 -8.50 -3.98 10.28
N GLN A 56 -9.80 -3.78 10.06
CA GLN A 56 -10.71 -3.17 11.03
C GLN A 56 -10.80 -3.99 12.33
N GLU A 57 -10.89 -5.31 12.23
CA GLU A 57 -10.90 -6.19 13.41
C GLU A 57 -9.60 -6.05 14.24
N ARG A 58 -8.45 -5.96 13.56
CA ARG A 58 -7.15 -5.79 14.21
C ARG A 58 -6.87 -4.36 14.67
N SER A 59 -7.56 -3.35 14.14
CA SER A 59 -7.21 -1.95 14.34
C SER A 59 -7.61 -1.36 15.68
N LYS A 60 -8.44 -2.05 16.47
CA LYS A 60 -8.91 -1.58 17.79
C LYS A 60 -9.49 -0.15 17.72
N ASN A 61 -10.24 0.15 16.65
CA ASN A 61 -10.83 1.47 16.35
C ASN A 61 -9.82 2.59 16.04
N VAL A 62 -8.57 2.26 15.72
CA VAL A 62 -7.58 3.21 15.21
C VAL A 62 -7.56 3.12 13.68
N TRP A 63 -7.41 4.25 12.99
CA TRP A 63 -7.21 4.24 11.54
C TRP A 63 -5.87 3.54 11.22
N PRO A 64 -5.81 2.62 10.24
CA PRO A 64 -4.62 1.82 9.97
C PRO A 64 -3.51 2.67 9.33
N THR A 65 -2.73 3.37 10.16
CA THR A 65 -1.54 4.14 9.76
C THR A 65 -0.27 3.48 10.32
N LYS A 66 0.88 4.12 10.10
CA LYS A 66 2.14 3.82 10.82
C LYS A 66 1.99 3.80 12.35
N ASP A 67 0.94 4.40 12.91
CA ASP A 67 0.71 4.47 14.36
C ASP A 67 -0.12 3.27 14.88
N ALA A 68 -0.59 2.40 13.97
CA ALA A 68 -1.30 1.17 14.28
C ALA A 68 -0.75 -0.04 13.49
N PRO A 69 0.56 -0.36 13.57
CA PRO A 69 1.17 -1.41 12.75
C PRO A 69 0.59 -2.80 13.01
N GLY A 70 0.07 -3.08 14.22
CA GLY A 70 -0.65 -4.33 14.50
C GLY A 70 -1.92 -4.55 13.67
N SER A 71 -2.45 -3.51 13.00
CA SER A 71 -3.66 -3.61 12.17
C SER A 71 -3.39 -4.13 10.74
N HIS A 72 -2.21 -3.87 10.20
CA HIS A 72 -1.85 -4.16 8.80
C HIS A 72 -0.51 -4.89 8.62
N GLY A 73 0.29 -5.03 9.68
CA GLY A 73 1.59 -5.70 9.65
C GLY A 73 2.72 -4.79 9.15
N LEU A 74 3.87 -5.38 8.82
CA LEU A 74 5.02 -4.62 8.27
C LEU A 74 5.20 -4.83 6.77
N CYS A 75 4.71 -5.95 6.23
CA CYS A 75 4.98 -6.37 4.85
C CYS A 75 3.73 -6.80 4.09
N GLY A 76 2.53 -6.39 4.54
CA GLY A 76 1.27 -6.58 3.81
C GLY A 76 0.54 -7.92 4.06
N ASP A 77 1.05 -8.76 4.97
CA ASP A 77 0.41 -10.01 5.36
C ASP A 77 -0.88 -9.81 6.19
N PRO A 78 -1.86 -10.72 6.06
CA PRO A 78 -1.94 -11.77 5.03
C PRO A 78 -2.33 -11.20 3.65
N VAL A 79 -2.11 -12.00 2.62
CA VAL A 79 -2.77 -11.82 1.32
C VAL A 79 -4.29 -11.82 1.51
N GLN A 80 -5.02 -10.98 0.76
CA GLN A 80 -6.47 -10.90 0.84
C GLN A 80 -7.14 -12.28 0.76
N GLY A 81 -8.11 -12.54 1.65
CA GLY A 81 -8.84 -13.81 1.70
C GLY A 81 -8.04 -14.98 2.28
N LYS A 82 -6.78 -14.79 2.67
CA LYS A 82 -6.01 -15.78 3.45
C LYS A 82 -6.18 -15.52 4.94
N THR A 83 -5.99 -16.58 5.72
CA THR A 83 -5.99 -16.51 7.19
C THR A 83 -4.87 -15.61 7.69
N ALA A 84 -5.18 -14.71 8.62
CA ALA A 84 -4.18 -13.87 9.26
C ALA A 84 -3.19 -14.72 10.08
N PRO A 85 -1.87 -14.44 9.98
CA PRO A 85 -0.87 -15.07 10.83
C PRO A 85 -1.16 -14.78 12.31
N VAL A 86 -1.00 -15.79 13.16
CA VAL A 86 -1.23 -15.65 14.62
C VAL A 86 -0.09 -14.87 15.27
N LYS A 87 1.13 -15.00 14.74
CA LYS A 87 2.34 -14.32 15.21
C LYS A 87 2.98 -13.56 14.06
N LEU A 88 3.66 -12.46 14.39
CA LEU A 88 4.51 -11.72 13.45
C LEU A 88 5.54 -12.64 12.78
N SER A 89 6.12 -13.57 13.54
CA SER A 89 7.06 -14.57 13.02
C SER A 89 6.44 -15.48 11.94
N ASP A 90 5.13 -15.57 11.85
CA ASP A 90 4.46 -16.42 10.85
C ASP A 90 4.12 -15.66 9.57
N GLU A 91 4.36 -14.33 9.51
CA GLU A 91 4.20 -13.52 8.31
C GLU A 91 5.13 -13.98 7.19
N THR A 92 4.56 -14.27 6.02
CA THR A 92 5.31 -14.85 4.90
C THR A 92 6.28 -13.82 4.33
N TYR A 93 5.81 -12.58 4.17
CA TYR A 93 6.55 -11.51 3.53
C TYR A 93 7.40 -10.70 4.49
N LEU A 94 7.35 -10.96 5.81
CA LEU A 94 8.34 -10.46 6.75
C LEU A 94 9.69 -11.18 6.61
N LYS A 95 9.69 -12.45 6.16
CA LYS A 95 10.91 -13.24 5.95
C LYS A 95 11.77 -12.58 4.87
N PRO A 96 13.04 -12.25 5.16
CA PRO A 96 13.94 -11.70 4.16
C PRO A 96 14.17 -12.65 2.98
N THR A 97 14.23 -12.09 1.78
CA THR A 97 14.61 -12.78 0.55
C THR A 97 15.97 -12.27 0.07
N ALA A 98 16.41 -12.71 -1.12
CA ALA A 98 17.58 -12.14 -1.77
C ALA A 98 17.45 -10.61 -1.93
N ILE A 99 18.60 -9.93 -1.96
CA ILE A 99 18.66 -8.49 -2.21
C ILE A 99 18.32 -8.25 -3.67
N GLU A 100 17.26 -7.48 -3.92
CA GLU A 100 16.79 -7.21 -5.28
C GLU A 100 17.45 -5.98 -5.92
N ARG A 101 17.85 -5.00 -5.11
CA ARG A 101 18.56 -3.78 -5.55
C ARG A 101 19.58 -3.32 -4.52
N THR A 102 20.60 -2.60 -4.98
CA THR A 102 21.60 -1.96 -4.13
C THR A 102 21.73 -0.50 -4.52
N TYR A 103 21.72 0.38 -3.52
CA TYR A 103 21.82 1.82 -3.68
C TYR A 103 23.02 2.36 -2.90
N ARG A 104 23.40 3.60 -3.20
CA ARG A 104 24.41 4.34 -2.42
C ARG A 104 23.73 5.31 -1.44
N PRO A 105 24.33 5.59 -0.28
CA PRO A 105 23.83 6.63 0.61
C PRO A 105 23.67 7.97 -0.12
N GLY A 106 22.51 8.62 0.05
CA GLY A 106 22.18 9.90 -0.60
C GLY A 106 21.78 9.80 -2.08
N GLN A 107 21.74 8.61 -2.67
CA GLN A 107 21.27 8.41 -4.03
C GLN A 107 19.78 8.79 -4.17
N ILE A 108 19.44 9.53 -5.22
CA ILE A 108 18.05 9.66 -5.69
C ILE A 108 17.68 8.35 -6.38
N VAL A 109 16.62 7.71 -5.88
CA VAL A 109 16.14 6.42 -6.35
C VAL A 109 14.73 6.56 -6.90
N GLU A 110 14.45 5.82 -7.96
CA GLU A 110 13.12 5.70 -8.53
C GLU A 110 12.36 4.56 -7.85
N PHE A 111 11.10 4.81 -7.51
CA PHE A 111 10.16 3.80 -7.04
C PHE A 111 8.98 3.71 -7.99
N VAL A 112 8.70 2.51 -8.49
CA VAL A 112 7.55 2.25 -9.36
C VAL A 112 6.54 1.45 -8.56
N VAL A 113 5.34 2.00 -8.35
CA VAL A 113 4.27 1.33 -7.60
C VAL A 113 3.22 0.86 -8.58
N GLY A 114 3.09 -0.45 -8.78
CA GLY A 114 2.05 -0.98 -9.64
C GLY A 114 0.65 -0.83 -9.04
N VAL A 115 -0.35 -0.35 -9.79
CA VAL A 115 -1.72 -0.07 -9.32
C VAL A 115 -2.74 -0.73 -10.23
N SER A 116 -3.46 -1.74 -9.73
CA SER A 116 -4.53 -2.43 -10.47
C SER A 116 -5.93 -2.01 -10.05
N THR A 117 -6.08 -1.32 -8.92
CA THR A 117 -7.34 -0.68 -8.52
C THR A 117 -7.06 0.69 -7.94
N HIS A 118 -7.58 1.71 -8.60
CA HIS A 118 -7.31 3.12 -8.29
C HIS A 118 -8.10 3.57 -7.06
N HIS A 119 -7.41 3.79 -5.95
CA HIS A 119 -7.96 4.41 -4.74
C HIS A 119 -7.21 5.70 -4.45
N LEU A 120 -7.96 6.79 -4.29
CA LEU A 120 -7.38 8.09 -3.93
C LEU A 120 -6.54 7.98 -2.66
N GLY A 121 -5.40 8.66 -2.63
CA GLY A 121 -4.50 8.60 -1.49
C GLY A 121 -3.08 9.03 -1.86
N HIS A 122 -2.13 8.50 -1.11
CA HIS A 122 -0.71 8.77 -1.30
C HIS A 122 0.12 7.55 -0.92
N TYR A 123 1.36 7.53 -1.41
CA TYR A 123 2.40 6.59 -1.01
C TYR A 123 3.46 7.30 -0.17
N GLU A 124 4.03 6.55 0.76
CA GLU A 124 5.18 6.94 1.58
C GLU A 124 6.14 5.75 1.61
N PHE A 125 7.44 6.02 1.53
CA PHE A 125 8.48 5.00 1.55
C PHE A 125 9.34 5.16 2.80
N ARG A 126 9.67 4.03 3.43
CA ARG A 126 10.45 3.98 4.67
C ARG A 126 11.52 2.93 4.55
N ILE A 127 12.68 3.20 5.14
CA ILE A 127 13.75 2.22 5.28
C ILE A 127 14.08 2.02 6.76
N CYS A 128 14.52 0.81 7.10
CA CYS A 128 15.09 0.48 8.40
C CYS A 128 16.58 0.21 8.18
N ASP A 129 17.44 0.64 9.11
CA ASP A 129 18.90 0.47 9.01
C ASP A 129 19.38 -0.93 9.45
N ARG A 130 18.44 -1.80 9.81
CA ARG A 130 18.65 -3.23 10.03
C ARG A 130 17.63 -4.05 9.25
N VAL A 131 17.89 -5.34 9.14
CA VAL A 131 16.96 -6.29 8.54
C VAL A 131 15.69 -6.36 9.41
N LEU A 132 14.52 -6.22 8.77
CA LEU A 132 13.24 -6.59 9.37
C LEU A 132 12.99 -8.06 9.06
N ASP A 133 12.92 -8.88 10.11
CA ASP A 133 12.72 -10.32 10.01
C ASP A 133 11.90 -10.86 11.20
N GLN A 134 11.77 -12.19 11.27
CA GLN A 134 10.98 -12.90 12.26
C GLN A 134 11.53 -12.80 13.70
N THR A 135 12.70 -12.20 13.90
CA THR A 135 13.30 -12.00 15.24
C THR A 135 12.78 -10.75 15.94
N LEU A 136 12.03 -9.89 15.25
CA LEU A 136 11.36 -8.73 15.83
C LEU A 136 10.42 -9.15 16.97
N ALA A 137 10.47 -8.42 18.09
CA ALA A 137 9.60 -8.67 19.23
C ALA A 137 8.15 -8.25 18.94
N SER A 138 7.94 -7.23 18.10
CA SER A 138 6.60 -6.80 17.67
C SER A 138 6.61 -5.99 16.37
N ALA A 139 5.42 -5.80 15.78
CA ALA A 139 5.26 -4.96 14.61
C ALA A 139 5.58 -3.49 14.93
N GLU A 140 5.31 -3.04 16.16
CA GLU A 140 5.66 -1.71 16.64
C GLU A 140 7.18 -1.50 16.66
N GLU A 141 7.96 -2.52 17.01
CA GLU A 141 9.43 -2.45 16.98
C GLU A 141 9.95 -2.24 15.55
N GLY A 142 9.43 -3.01 14.59
CA GLY A 142 9.81 -2.87 13.18
C GLY A 142 9.34 -1.54 12.59
N GLN A 143 8.12 -1.11 12.92
CA GLN A 143 7.57 0.17 12.48
C GLN A 143 8.33 1.35 13.08
N ALA A 144 8.78 1.25 14.33
CA ALA A 144 9.63 2.26 14.96
C ALA A 144 10.95 2.41 14.21
N CYS A 145 11.55 1.31 13.74
CA CYS A 145 12.74 1.38 12.89
C CYS A 145 12.45 2.07 11.54
N LEU A 146 11.38 1.66 10.84
CA LEU A 146 10.96 2.28 9.58
C LEU A 146 10.69 3.78 9.72
N ASN A 147 10.15 4.20 10.87
CA ASN A 147 9.86 5.60 11.14
C ASN A 147 11.12 6.46 11.34
N GLN A 148 12.30 5.88 11.53
CA GLN A 148 13.55 6.63 11.62
C GLN A 148 13.94 7.25 10.27
N TYR A 149 13.63 6.56 9.17
CA TYR A 149 14.01 6.97 7.82
C TYR A 149 12.80 6.95 6.87
N LEU A 150 11.91 7.92 7.07
CA LEU A 150 10.89 8.28 6.10
C LEU A 150 11.54 9.03 4.93
N LEU A 151 11.45 8.45 3.74
CA LEU A 151 12.05 9.01 2.53
C LEU A 151 11.23 10.21 2.06
N LYS A 152 11.95 11.23 1.57
CA LYS A 152 11.34 12.42 0.97
C LYS A 152 11.38 12.29 -0.55
N ARG A 153 10.39 12.89 -1.21
CA ARG A 153 10.41 13.02 -2.66
C ARG A 153 11.66 13.77 -3.11
N ALA A 154 12.23 13.33 -4.23
CA ALA A 154 13.28 14.06 -4.91
C ALA A 154 12.73 15.39 -5.44
N PRO A 155 13.60 16.37 -5.75
CA PRO A 155 13.19 17.57 -6.48
C PRO A 155 12.43 17.17 -7.76
N VAL A 156 11.34 17.88 -8.05
CA VAL A 156 10.59 17.70 -9.30
C VAL A 156 11.49 18.01 -10.50
N ASP A 157 11.22 17.34 -11.62
CA ASP A 157 11.96 17.58 -12.86
C ASP A 157 11.81 19.06 -13.29
N PRO A 158 12.90 19.76 -13.69
CA PRO A 158 12.82 21.16 -14.13
C PRO A 158 11.92 21.39 -15.36
N SER A 159 11.56 20.34 -16.11
CA SER A 159 10.62 20.39 -17.23
C SER A 159 9.15 20.38 -16.82
N CYS A 160 8.84 20.16 -15.54
CA CYS A 160 7.47 20.17 -15.05
C CYS A 160 6.86 21.57 -15.19
N MET A 161 5.65 21.61 -15.76
CA MET A 161 4.89 22.84 -15.98
C MET A 161 3.66 22.91 -15.06
N PRO A 162 3.07 24.10 -14.85
CA PRO A 162 1.74 24.17 -14.27
C PRO A 162 0.76 23.29 -15.07
N ASP A 163 -0.09 22.54 -14.35
CA ASP A 163 -1.06 21.59 -14.90
C ASP A 163 -0.46 20.43 -15.74
N ASP A 164 0.80 20.06 -15.47
CA ASP A 164 1.44 18.91 -16.12
C ASP A 164 0.69 17.61 -15.80
N PRO A 165 0.35 16.77 -16.81
CA PRO A 165 -0.39 15.53 -16.60
C PRO A 165 0.46 14.42 -15.95
N ARG A 166 1.79 14.54 -15.94
CA ARG A 166 2.67 13.51 -15.36
C ARG A 166 2.55 13.52 -13.84
N GLY A 167 2.30 12.35 -13.25
CA GLY A 167 2.17 12.19 -11.80
C GLY A 167 3.39 12.69 -11.00
N ASP A 168 4.60 12.56 -11.57
CA ASP A 168 5.84 13.01 -10.91
C ASP A 168 6.02 14.53 -10.92
N CYS A 169 5.30 15.24 -11.78
CA CYS A 169 5.28 16.70 -11.83
C CYS A 169 4.32 17.34 -10.83
N GLN A 170 3.65 16.54 -9.99
CA GLN A 170 2.85 17.08 -8.91
C GLN A 170 3.72 17.95 -7.97
N PRO A 171 3.19 19.09 -7.46
CA PRO A 171 3.93 19.93 -6.54
C PRO A 171 4.34 19.17 -5.26
N ILE A 172 5.39 19.64 -4.60
CA ILE A 172 5.81 19.11 -3.29
C ILE A 172 4.92 19.77 -2.23
N ASP A 173 4.20 18.95 -1.45
CA ASP A 173 3.49 19.43 -0.26
C ASP A 173 4.51 19.77 0.83
N GLU A 174 4.67 21.05 1.15
CA GLU A 174 5.64 21.51 2.14
C GLU A 174 5.41 20.92 3.55
N LYS A 175 4.17 20.54 3.88
CA LYS A 175 3.84 19.90 5.15
C LYS A 175 4.10 18.40 5.14
N HIS A 176 4.09 17.80 3.95
CA HIS A 176 4.26 16.37 3.72
C HIS A 176 5.19 16.09 2.54
N PRO A 177 6.47 16.49 2.60
CA PRO A 177 7.41 16.32 1.49
C PRO A 177 7.73 14.84 1.19
N GLU A 178 7.33 13.92 2.08
CA GLU A 178 7.38 12.46 1.90
C GLU A 178 6.30 11.89 0.98
N ARG A 179 5.18 12.60 0.78
CA ARG A 179 4.00 12.03 0.13
C ARG A 179 4.03 12.22 -1.37
N TRP A 180 3.89 11.11 -2.09
CA TRP A 180 3.51 11.12 -3.50
C TRP A 180 2.03 10.81 -3.58
N TYR A 181 1.23 11.75 -4.08
CA TYR A 181 -0.23 11.60 -4.17
C TYR A 181 -0.59 10.91 -5.48
N LEU A 182 -1.47 9.91 -5.39
CA LEU A 182 -1.95 9.20 -6.57
C LEU A 182 -2.81 10.16 -7.42
N PRO A 183 -2.43 10.44 -8.69
CA PRO A 183 -3.19 11.34 -9.54
C PRO A 183 -4.61 10.81 -9.79
N PRO A 184 -5.61 11.67 -10.08
CA PRO A 184 -6.98 11.25 -10.35
C PRO A 184 -7.09 10.18 -11.46
N PRO A 185 -8.14 9.35 -11.43
CA PRO A 185 -8.46 8.49 -12.57
C PRO A 185 -8.87 9.38 -13.77
N HIS A 186 -8.37 9.06 -14.97
CA HIS A 186 -8.64 9.73 -16.27
C HIS A 186 -7.83 10.97 -16.67
N GLY A 187 -6.52 11.00 -16.41
CA GLY A 187 -5.63 11.94 -17.12
C GLY A 187 -4.25 11.36 -17.31
N ASP A 188 -4.03 10.54 -18.35
CA ASP A 188 -2.75 9.91 -18.68
C ASP A 188 -1.95 9.36 -17.48
N THR A 189 -2.65 9.06 -16.38
CA THR A 189 -2.09 8.50 -15.17
C THR A 189 -1.62 7.13 -15.57
N GLN A 190 -0.31 6.96 -15.75
CA GLN A 190 0.27 5.67 -16.07
C GLN A 190 -0.35 4.64 -15.11
N VAL A 191 -1.11 3.70 -15.68
CA VAL A 191 -1.45 2.51 -14.94
C VAL A 191 -0.11 1.87 -14.68
N ALA A 192 0.27 1.89 -13.41
CA ALA A 192 1.55 1.36 -13.05
C ALA A 192 1.44 -0.17 -13.14
N GLY A 193 1.80 -0.69 -14.30
CA GLY A 193 2.23 -2.07 -14.48
C GLY A 193 3.75 -2.10 -14.45
N MET A 194 4.33 -3.30 -14.40
CA MET A 194 5.79 -3.48 -14.51
C MET A 194 6.38 -2.89 -15.80
N SER A 195 5.54 -2.61 -16.80
CA SER A 195 5.91 -2.09 -18.12
C SER A 195 5.38 -0.68 -18.41
N LEU A 196 4.78 0.02 -17.44
CA LEU A 196 4.06 1.29 -17.67
C LEU A 196 2.95 1.18 -18.75
N GLY A 197 2.46 -0.03 -19.01
CA GLY A 197 1.38 -0.34 -19.94
C GLY A 197 0.24 -1.09 -19.26
N ASP A 198 -0.94 -1.02 -19.88
CA ASP A 198 -2.21 -1.57 -19.38
C ASP A 198 -2.32 -3.11 -19.43
N ASP A 199 -1.26 -3.79 -19.83
CA ASP A 199 -1.27 -5.25 -20.03
C ASP A 199 -1.00 -5.97 -18.70
N MET A 200 -2.07 -6.21 -17.93
CA MET A 200 -2.15 -7.28 -16.93
C MET A 200 -2.73 -8.54 -17.56
#